data_AF-A0A8J2RSI5-F1
#
_entry.id   AF-A0A8J2RSI5-F1
#
_cell.length_a   1.000
_cell.length_b   1.000
_cell.length_c   1.000
_cell.angle_alpha   90.00
_cell.angle_beta   90.00
_cell.angle_gamma   90.00
#
_symmetry.space_group_name_H-M   'P 1'
#
loop_
_entity.id
_entity.type
_entity.pdbx_description
1 polymer ?
#
loop_
_entity_poly.entity_id
_entity_poly.type
_entity_poly.pdbx_seq_one_letter_code
_entity_poly.pdbx_strand_id
1 'polypeptide(L)'
;MSSSATSLFMTGVLMVFMASWCVPLGRAQTYDRCQLARDLLHKYKLPANQISQWICLVRWESNFNTSAIGSLNSDGSLDHGLFQISDLYWCDHGNGMDGACGLTCESLRNEDIKDDVICAKRIFRQHQHLTGNGFNAWVAWKHRCQGNTDSYIADCNTSSSDDGSSPSLGNDSSGADRERKPQLAAQPENPQQPNNWLWFPFSHAFPTGWLFF
;
A
#
# COMPACT_ATOMS: atom_id res chain seq x y z
N MET A 1 -44.33 -30.90 35.93
CA MET A 1 -43.02 -31.29 35.38
C MET A 1 -42.86 -30.80 33.92
N SER A 2 -42.95 -29.48 33.65
CA SER A 2 -42.91 -28.99 32.25
C SER A 2 -42.18 -27.64 32.04
N SER A 3 -41.51 -27.11 33.07
CA SER A 3 -40.88 -25.77 33.00
C SER A 3 -39.37 -25.81 32.73
N SER A 4 -38.71 -26.95 32.96
CA SER A 4 -37.25 -27.06 32.85
C SER A 4 -36.76 -27.26 31.41
N ALA A 5 -37.56 -27.93 30.56
CA ALA A 5 -37.18 -28.22 29.19
C ALA A 5 -37.23 -26.97 28.30
N THR A 6 -38.26 -26.13 28.44
CA THR A 6 -38.44 -24.91 27.64
C THR A 6 -37.35 -23.86 27.90
N SER A 7 -36.86 -23.77 29.13
CA SER A 7 -35.76 -22.87 29.52
C SER A 7 -34.43 -23.24 28.86
N LEU A 8 -34.12 -24.53 28.74
CA LEU A 8 -32.91 -25.02 28.07
C LEU A 8 -32.94 -24.80 26.55
N PHE A 9 -34.11 -24.96 25.93
CA PHE A 9 -34.25 -24.68 24.50
C PHE A 9 -34.14 -23.18 24.17
N MET A 10 -34.76 -22.30 24.96
CA MET A 10 -34.67 -20.85 24.71
C MET A 10 -33.26 -20.28 24.97
N THR A 11 -32.55 -20.78 25.99
CA THR A 11 -31.16 -20.36 26.26
C THR A 11 -30.19 -20.87 25.20
N GLY A 12 -30.39 -22.08 24.68
CA GLY A 12 -29.60 -22.62 23.56
C GLY A 12 -29.78 -21.81 22.27
N VAL A 13 -31.02 -21.44 21.93
CA VAL A 13 -31.32 -20.62 20.75
C VAL A 13 -30.70 -19.22 20.87
N LEU A 14 -30.80 -18.58 22.05
CA LEU A 14 -30.20 -17.26 22.30
C LEU A 14 -28.66 -17.28 22.17
N MET A 15 -27.99 -18.32 22.64
CA MET A 15 -26.53 -18.46 22.50
C MET A 15 -26.09 -18.64 21.04
N VAL A 16 -26.87 -19.36 20.23
CA VAL A 16 -26.60 -19.52 18.79
C VAL A 16 -26.77 -18.20 18.03
N PHE A 17 -27.79 -17.41 18.36
CA PHE A 17 -27.97 -16.09 17.74
C PHE A 17 -26.85 -15.10 18.14
N MET A 18 -26.42 -15.07 19.40
CA MET A 18 -25.33 -14.18 19.85
C MET A 18 -23.97 -14.56 19.23
N ALA A 19 -23.68 -15.85 19.04
CA ALA A 19 -22.47 -16.31 18.37
C ALA A 19 -22.48 -16.02 16.85
N SER A 20 -23.67 -15.97 16.23
CA SER A 20 -23.85 -15.69 14.81
C SER A 20 -23.75 -14.21 14.44
N TRP A 21 -23.68 -13.30 15.43
CA TRP A 21 -23.56 -11.85 15.22
C TRP A 21 -22.14 -11.31 15.39
N CYS A 22 -21.13 -12.17 15.45
CA CYS A 22 -19.74 -11.74 15.38
C CYS A 22 -19.39 -11.34 13.94
N VAL A 23 -19.96 -10.24 13.46
CA VAL A 23 -19.49 -9.58 12.24
C VAL A 23 -18.11 -9.03 12.57
N PRO A 24 -17.02 -9.50 11.94
CA PRO A 24 -15.74 -8.85 12.08
C PRO A 24 -15.91 -7.43 11.55
N LEU A 25 -15.88 -6.46 12.48
CA LEU A 25 -15.85 -5.06 12.15
C LEU A 25 -14.49 -4.84 11.47
N GLY A 26 -14.46 -4.80 10.14
CA GLY A 26 -13.25 -4.56 9.37
C GLY A 26 -12.62 -3.26 9.84
N ARG A 27 -11.60 -3.38 10.68
CA ARG A 27 -10.84 -2.23 11.15
C ARG A 27 -9.85 -1.89 10.06
N ALA A 28 -9.89 -0.65 9.59
CA ALA A 28 -8.80 -0.12 8.78
C ALA A 28 -7.51 -0.24 9.60
N GLN A 29 -6.62 -1.13 9.16
CA GLN A 29 -5.39 -1.43 9.90
C GLN A 29 -4.23 -0.67 9.28
N THR A 30 -3.63 0.20 10.09
CA THR A 30 -2.32 0.76 9.75
C THR A 30 -1.27 -0.33 9.98
N TYR A 31 -0.61 -0.75 8.90
CA TYR A 31 0.45 -1.74 8.95
C TYR A 31 1.72 -1.11 9.56
N ASP A 32 2.34 -1.76 10.55
CA ASP A 32 3.63 -1.28 11.08
C ASP A 32 4.71 -1.28 9.98
N ARG A 33 5.45 -0.17 9.86
CA ARG A 33 6.44 0.02 8.79
C ARG A 33 7.51 -1.06 8.75
N CYS A 34 8.08 -1.42 9.90
CA CYS A 34 9.17 -2.39 9.97
C CYS A 34 8.67 -3.83 9.87
N GLN A 35 7.47 -4.11 10.39
CA GLN A 35 6.78 -5.36 10.13
C GLN A 35 6.50 -5.54 8.64
N LEU A 36 6.00 -4.51 7.96
CA LEU A 36 5.76 -4.56 6.51
C LEU A 36 7.05 -4.83 5.75
N ALA A 37 8.15 -4.15 6.11
CA ALA A 37 9.45 -4.36 5.48
C ALA A 37 9.92 -5.82 5.61
N ARG A 38 9.78 -6.41 6.81
CA ARG A 38 10.10 -7.82 7.07
C ARG A 38 9.19 -8.76 6.30
N ASP A 39 7.89 -8.50 6.28
CA ASP A 39 6.92 -9.34 5.56
C ASP A 39 7.17 -9.30 4.04
N LEU A 40 7.38 -8.12 3.46
CA LEU A 40 7.72 -7.99 2.04
C LEU A 40 8.99 -8.77 1.68
N LEU A 41 10.03 -8.70 2.52
CA LEU A 41 11.29 -9.41 2.30
C LEU A 41 11.15 -10.92 2.52
N HIS A 42 10.63 -11.34 3.67
CA HIS A 42 10.72 -12.73 4.12
C HIS A 42 9.47 -13.56 3.83
N LYS A 43 8.28 -12.97 3.91
CA LYS A 43 7.01 -13.66 3.65
C LYS A 43 6.67 -13.64 2.17
N TYR A 44 6.73 -12.47 1.54
CA TYR A 44 6.35 -12.28 0.13
C TYR A 44 7.50 -12.36 -0.88
N LYS A 45 8.74 -12.51 -0.37
CA LYS A 45 9.96 -12.77 -1.15
C LYS A 45 10.22 -11.70 -2.23
N LEU A 46 10.05 -10.42 -1.87
CA LEU A 46 10.47 -9.33 -2.72
C LEU A 46 12.01 -9.17 -2.67
N PRO A 47 12.66 -8.69 -3.75
CA PRO A 47 14.10 -8.48 -3.77
C PRO A 47 14.55 -7.52 -2.66
N ALA A 48 15.61 -7.88 -1.93
CA ALA A 48 16.11 -7.09 -0.79
C ALA A 48 16.43 -5.64 -1.18
N ASN A 49 17.00 -5.43 -2.37
CA ASN A 49 17.35 -4.10 -2.90
C ASN A 49 16.13 -3.24 -3.30
N GLN A 50 14.91 -3.78 -3.22
CA GLN A 50 13.68 -3.04 -3.51
C GLN A 50 12.88 -2.70 -2.26
N ILE A 51 13.20 -3.28 -1.10
CA ILE A 51 12.35 -3.16 0.10
C ILE A 51 12.22 -1.71 0.54
N SER A 52 13.32 -0.95 0.60
CA SER A 52 13.29 0.48 0.91
C SER A 52 12.39 1.28 -0.04
N GLN A 53 12.41 0.95 -1.33
CA GLN A 53 11.57 1.57 -2.36
C GLN A 53 10.09 1.25 -2.16
N TRP A 54 9.74 0.00 -1.85
CA TRP A 54 8.37 -0.41 -1.55
C TRP A 54 7.83 0.25 -0.29
N ILE A 55 8.65 0.39 0.76
CA ILE A 55 8.25 1.08 1.99
C ILE A 55 8.07 2.58 1.75
N CYS A 56 8.92 3.20 0.93
CA CYS A 56 8.73 4.59 0.51
C CYS A 56 7.42 4.76 -0.28
N LEU A 57 7.15 3.88 -1.25
CA LEU A 57 5.90 3.88 -2.03
C LEU A 57 4.69 3.86 -1.10
N VAL A 58 4.59 2.85 -0.23
CA VAL A 58 3.43 2.67 0.67
C VAL A 58 3.26 3.86 1.62
N ARG A 59 4.36 4.48 2.09
CA ARG A 59 4.28 5.69 2.92
C ARG A 59 3.54 6.83 2.20
N TRP A 60 3.80 7.02 0.91
CA TRP A 60 3.26 8.15 0.15
C TRP A 60 1.94 7.86 -0.57
N GLU A 61 1.62 6.59 -0.77
CA GLU A 61 0.34 6.16 -1.35
C GLU A 61 -0.77 6.10 -0.29
N SER A 62 -0.54 5.37 0.81
CA SER A 62 -1.59 5.05 1.78
C SER A 62 -1.24 5.41 3.22
N ASN A 63 -0.02 5.87 3.48
CA ASN A 63 0.53 6.00 4.83
C ASN A 63 0.35 4.70 5.64
N PHE A 64 0.61 3.57 4.99
CA PHE A 64 0.50 2.21 5.54
C PHE A 64 -0.93 1.77 5.93
N ASN A 65 -1.97 2.51 5.54
CA ASN A 65 -3.35 2.10 5.79
C ASN A 65 -3.81 1.06 4.76
N THR A 66 -4.06 -0.18 5.19
CA THR A 66 -4.48 -1.25 4.29
C THR A 66 -5.88 -1.06 3.73
N SER A 67 -6.74 -0.25 4.37
CA SER A 67 -8.09 0.05 3.89
C SER A 67 -8.21 1.42 3.25
N ALA A 68 -7.08 2.02 2.82
CA ALA A 68 -7.08 3.33 2.17
C ALA A 68 -7.92 3.32 0.89
N ILE A 69 -8.63 4.43 0.67
CA ILE A 69 -9.31 4.74 -0.59
C ILE A 69 -8.76 6.08 -1.05
N GLY A 70 -8.21 6.10 -2.26
CA GLY A 70 -7.67 7.28 -2.89
C GLY A 70 -8.73 8.33 -3.16
N SER A 71 -8.27 9.55 -3.46
CA SER A 71 -9.18 10.57 -4.00
C SER A 71 -9.66 10.16 -5.38
N LEU A 72 -10.79 10.69 -5.81
CA LEU A 72 -11.29 10.45 -7.16
C LEU A 72 -10.26 10.93 -8.19
N ASN A 73 -9.80 10.02 -9.05
CA ASN A 73 -8.91 10.35 -10.14
C ASN A 73 -9.65 11.17 -11.21
N SER A 74 -8.90 11.84 -12.09
CA SER A 74 -9.50 12.71 -13.13
C SER A 74 -10.43 11.97 -14.10
N ASP A 75 -10.26 10.66 -14.20
CA ASP A 75 -11.08 9.75 -15.02
C ASP A 75 -12.27 9.14 -14.26
N GLY A 76 -12.45 9.48 -12.99
CA GLY A 76 -13.51 8.93 -12.13
C GLY A 76 -13.16 7.60 -11.47
N SER A 77 -11.96 7.07 -11.69
CA SER A 77 -11.48 5.86 -11.00
C SER A 77 -11.07 6.14 -9.55
N LEU A 78 -10.99 5.08 -8.75
CA LEU A 78 -10.47 5.10 -7.38
C LEU A 78 -9.29 4.16 -7.24
N ASP A 79 -8.37 4.54 -6.36
CA ASP A 79 -7.24 3.70 -5.97
C ASP A 79 -7.48 3.06 -4.61
N HIS A 80 -7.15 1.77 -4.50
CA HIS A 80 -7.54 0.95 -3.35
C HIS A 80 -6.34 0.38 -2.61
N GLY A 81 -6.43 0.39 -1.29
CA GLY A 81 -5.57 -0.39 -0.42
C GLY A 81 -4.18 0.16 -0.20
N LEU A 82 -3.32 -0.72 0.32
CA LEU A 82 -1.98 -0.38 0.79
C LEU A 82 -1.09 0.23 -0.31
N PHE A 83 -1.24 -0.25 -1.55
CA PHE A 83 -0.46 0.18 -2.71
C PHE A 83 -1.23 1.11 -3.66
N GLN A 84 -2.43 1.56 -3.28
CA GLN A 84 -3.28 2.44 -4.12
C GLN A 84 -3.42 1.88 -5.55
N ILE A 85 -3.99 0.69 -5.65
CA ILE A 85 -4.20 -0.02 -6.92
C ILE A 85 -5.51 0.45 -7.56
N SER A 86 -5.43 0.92 -8.80
CA SER A 86 -6.57 1.50 -9.53
C SER A 86 -7.62 0.47 -9.95
N ASP A 87 -8.89 0.79 -9.69
CA ASP A 87 -10.06 0.05 -10.18
C ASP A 87 -10.38 0.25 -11.67
N LEU A 88 -9.63 1.11 -12.35
CA LEU A 88 -9.76 1.27 -13.79
C LEU A 88 -9.21 0.07 -14.56
N TYR A 89 -8.20 -0.62 -14.02
CA TYR A 89 -7.46 -1.66 -14.74
C TYR A 89 -7.22 -2.94 -13.95
N TRP A 90 -7.08 -2.87 -12.62
CA TRP A 90 -6.45 -3.95 -11.86
C TRP A 90 -7.43 -4.76 -11.03
N CYS A 91 -8.45 -4.13 -10.47
CA CYS A 91 -9.50 -4.78 -9.68
C CYS A 91 -10.88 -4.41 -10.22
N ASP A 92 -11.90 -5.18 -9.85
CA ASP A 92 -13.29 -4.90 -10.22
C ASP A 92 -14.19 -4.70 -8.98
N HIS A 93 -15.41 -4.22 -9.17
CA HIS A 93 -16.39 -4.04 -8.09
C HIS A 93 -17.35 -5.23 -7.95
N GLY A 94 -16.91 -6.45 -8.32
CA GLY A 94 -17.71 -7.68 -8.18
C GLY A 94 -18.72 -7.92 -9.30
N ASN A 95 -18.58 -7.25 -10.45
CA ASN A 95 -19.50 -7.36 -11.59
C ASN A 95 -19.00 -8.31 -12.69
N GLY A 96 -17.79 -8.87 -12.60
CA GLY A 96 -17.27 -9.78 -13.63
C GLY A 96 -15.84 -10.31 -13.47
N MET A 97 -15.10 -9.92 -12.42
CA MET A 97 -13.65 -10.13 -12.26
C MET A 97 -12.82 -9.70 -13.49
N ASP A 98 -13.25 -8.63 -14.17
CA ASP A 98 -12.61 -8.14 -15.40
C ASP A 98 -11.28 -7.39 -15.16
N GLY A 99 -10.96 -7.09 -13.89
CA GLY A 99 -9.69 -6.46 -13.51
C GLY A 99 -8.51 -7.37 -13.80
N ALA A 100 -7.39 -6.80 -14.26
CA ALA A 100 -6.22 -7.58 -14.66
C ALA A 100 -5.69 -8.48 -13.53
N CYS A 101 -5.88 -8.15 -12.25
CA CYS A 101 -5.46 -9.00 -11.13
C CYS A 101 -6.46 -10.11 -10.76
N GLY A 102 -7.66 -10.14 -11.36
CA GLY A 102 -8.67 -11.18 -11.13
C GLY A 102 -9.20 -11.18 -9.69
N LEU A 103 -9.38 -9.99 -9.10
CA LEU A 103 -9.82 -9.79 -7.73
C LEU A 103 -10.75 -8.58 -7.63
N THR A 104 -11.54 -8.53 -6.56
CA THR A 104 -12.41 -7.40 -6.25
C THR A 104 -11.65 -6.28 -5.55
N CYS A 105 -11.98 -5.02 -5.78
CA CYS A 105 -11.35 -3.88 -5.10
C CYS A 105 -11.59 -3.86 -3.58
N GLU A 106 -12.59 -4.58 -3.09
CA GLU A 106 -12.79 -4.80 -1.65
C GLU A 106 -11.72 -5.70 -1.03
N SER A 107 -11.19 -6.68 -1.78
CA SER A 107 -10.15 -7.59 -1.25
C SER A 107 -8.83 -6.85 -1.01
N LEU A 108 -8.56 -5.77 -1.75
CA LEU A 108 -7.42 -4.89 -1.52
C LEU A 108 -7.56 -3.99 -0.27
N ARG A 109 -8.69 -4.03 0.44
CA ARG A 109 -8.99 -3.11 1.55
C ARG A 109 -9.14 -3.80 2.89
N ASN A 110 -8.58 -5.01 3.04
CA ASN A 110 -8.63 -5.79 4.28
C ASN A 110 -7.24 -5.87 4.97
N GLU A 111 -7.12 -6.67 6.03
CA GLU A 111 -5.88 -6.82 6.80
C GLU A 111 -4.86 -7.79 6.17
N ASP A 112 -5.30 -8.74 5.34
CA ASP A 112 -4.43 -9.70 4.65
C ASP A 112 -3.95 -9.15 3.31
N ILE A 113 -2.77 -8.55 3.30
CA ILE A 113 -2.19 -7.91 2.13
C ILE A 113 -1.65 -8.89 1.06
N LYS A 114 -2.00 -10.17 1.12
CA LYS A 114 -1.39 -11.18 0.25
C LYS A 114 -1.77 -10.97 -1.22
N ASP A 115 -3.04 -10.74 -1.50
CA ASP A 115 -3.54 -10.44 -2.84
C ASP A 115 -3.08 -9.06 -3.32
N ASP A 116 -3.00 -8.07 -2.43
CA ASP A 116 -2.38 -6.76 -2.70
C ASP A 116 -0.96 -6.91 -3.24
N VAL A 117 -0.11 -7.66 -2.53
CA VAL A 117 1.30 -7.84 -2.90
C VAL A 117 1.44 -8.63 -4.20
N ILE A 118 0.56 -9.61 -4.44
CA ILE A 118 0.54 -10.35 -5.71
C ILE A 118 0.20 -9.41 -6.87
N CYS A 119 -0.84 -8.58 -6.71
CA CYS A 119 -1.26 -7.63 -7.72
C CYS A 119 -0.18 -6.55 -7.96
N ALA A 120 0.38 -5.96 -6.90
CA ALA A 120 1.48 -4.99 -6.99
C ALA A 120 2.71 -5.56 -7.71
N LYS A 121 3.08 -6.82 -7.48
CA LYS A 121 4.17 -7.50 -8.22
C LYS A 121 3.84 -7.65 -9.71
N ARG A 122 2.58 -7.89 -10.06
CA ARG A 122 2.14 -7.95 -11.47
C ARG A 122 2.24 -6.58 -12.14
N ILE A 123 1.75 -5.53 -11.48
CA ILE A 123 1.85 -4.14 -11.93
C ILE A 123 3.32 -3.75 -12.15
N PHE A 124 4.17 -4.06 -11.17
CA PHE A 124 5.61 -3.80 -11.23
C PHE A 124 6.25 -4.47 -12.43
N ARG A 125 5.99 -5.77 -12.66
CA ARG A 125 6.56 -6.49 -13.82
C ARG A 125 6.10 -5.92 -15.15
N GLN A 126 4.81 -5.58 -15.26
CA GLN A 126 4.25 -4.97 -16.46
C GLN A 126 4.98 -3.64 -16.77
N HIS A 127 5.12 -2.75 -15.78
CA HIS A 127 5.76 -1.47 -15.98
C HIS A 127 7.29 -1.55 -16.11
N GLN A 128 7.90 -2.58 -15.51
CA GLN A 128 9.30 -2.91 -15.73
C GLN A 128 9.55 -3.24 -17.21
N HIS A 129 8.65 -4.00 -17.82
CA HIS A 129 8.72 -4.34 -19.25
C HIS A 129 8.47 -3.11 -20.13
N LEU A 130 7.50 -2.27 -19.79
CA LEU A 130 7.11 -1.12 -20.61
C LEU A 130 8.07 0.07 -20.51
N THR A 131 8.66 0.32 -19.34
CA THR A 131 9.39 1.57 -19.05
C THR A 131 10.82 1.37 -18.54
N GLY A 132 11.24 0.12 -18.33
CA GLY A 132 12.54 -0.20 -17.74
C GLY A 132 12.62 -0.01 -16.21
N ASN A 133 11.55 0.46 -15.56
CA ASN A 133 11.46 0.55 -14.10
C ASN A 133 10.01 0.27 -13.62
N GLY A 134 9.83 -0.81 -12.89
CA GLY A 134 8.50 -1.24 -12.41
C GLY A 134 7.79 -0.24 -11.48
N PHE A 135 8.54 0.61 -10.76
CA PHE A 135 7.92 1.60 -9.89
C PHE A 135 7.29 2.79 -10.63
N ASN A 136 7.54 2.93 -11.94
CA ASN A 136 6.95 4.02 -12.75
C ASN A 136 5.42 3.92 -12.87
N ALA A 137 4.82 2.79 -12.48
CA ALA A 137 3.37 2.63 -12.37
C ALA A 137 2.74 3.60 -11.38
N TRP A 138 3.48 4.01 -10.36
CA TRP A 138 3.00 4.87 -9.27
C TRP A 138 3.51 6.29 -9.41
N VAL A 139 2.58 7.25 -9.45
CA VAL A 139 2.90 8.68 -9.55
C VAL A 139 3.56 9.17 -8.26
N ALA A 140 3.08 8.75 -7.09
CA ALA A 140 3.66 9.18 -5.82
C ALA A 140 5.14 8.74 -5.70
N TRP A 141 5.46 7.51 -6.13
CA TRP A 141 6.84 7.02 -6.15
C TRP A 141 7.76 7.89 -7.00
N LYS A 142 7.34 8.26 -8.22
CA LYS A 142 8.11 9.14 -9.11
C LYS A 142 8.45 10.47 -8.46
N HIS A 143 7.55 11.03 -7.65
CA HIS A 143 7.76 12.33 -7.02
C HIS A 143 8.45 12.28 -5.65
N ARG A 144 8.42 11.14 -4.95
CA ARG A 144 8.79 11.06 -3.54
C ARG A 144 9.89 10.06 -3.21
N CYS A 145 10.15 9.10 -4.09
CA CYS A 145 10.98 7.92 -3.81
C CYS A 145 12.12 7.71 -4.81
N GLN A 146 12.26 8.59 -5.81
CA GLN A 146 13.42 8.53 -6.70
C GLN A 146 14.71 8.79 -5.94
N GLY A 147 15.73 7.96 -6.17
CA GLY A 147 17.02 8.03 -5.50
C GLY A 147 17.12 7.10 -4.29
N ASN A 148 17.84 7.54 -3.26
CA ASN A 148 18.10 6.73 -2.07
C ASN A 148 16.87 6.70 -1.14
N THR A 149 16.42 5.51 -0.78
CA THR A 149 15.30 5.26 0.13
C THR A 149 15.71 4.48 1.38
N ASP A 150 16.99 4.27 1.64
CA ASP A 150 17.49 3.40 2.73
C ASP A 150 17.05 3.89 4.11
N SER A 151 16.86 5.20 4.28
CA SER A 151 16.34 5.80 5.52
C SER A 151 14.96 5.28 5.91
N TYR A 152 14.16 4.77 4.97
CA TYR A 152 12.82 4.21 5.25
C TYR A 152 12.88 2.87 6.00
N ILE A 153 14.04 2.22 6.07
CA ILE A 153 14.22 0.93 6.74
C ILE A 153 15.44 0.89 7.69
N ALA A 154 16.14 2.02 7.86
CA ALA A 154 17.42 2.07 8.58
C ALA A 154 17.30 1.62 10.06
N ASP A 155 16.19 1.92 10.71
CA ASP A 155 15.89 1.58 12.11
C ASP A 155 15.12 0.25 12.26
N CYS A 156 14.78 -0.44 11.18
CA CYS A 156 14.03 -1.69 11.28
C CYS A 156 14.86 -2.86 11.82
N ASN A 157 16.19 -2.73 11.82
CA ASN A 157 17.12 -3.73 12.37
C ASN A 157 17.43 -3.53 13.86
N THR A 158 17.04 -2.40 14.47
CA THR A 158 17.34 -2.12 15.89
C THR A 158 16.25 -2.62 16.83
N SER A 159 15.26 -3.36 16.32
CA SER A 159 14.14 -3.88 17.11
C SER A 159 14.47 -5.23 17.77
N SER A 160 15.40 -5.18 18.73
CA SER A 160 15.48 -6.16 19.82
C SER A 160 15.61 -5.42 21.14
N SER A 161 14.52 -5.38 21.90
CA SER A 161 14.39 -4.86 23.28
C SER A 161 14.26 -3.33 23.39
N ASP A 162 13.04 -2.82 23.42
CA ASP A 162 12.69 -1.62 24.17
C ASP A 162 11.28 -1.80 24.75
N ASP A 163 11.21 -2.68 25.75
CA ASP A 163 10.26 -2.50 26.85
C ASP A 163 10.69 -1.24 27.61
N GLY A 164 9.73 -0.36 27.90
CA GLY A 164 9.96 0.99 28.36
C GLY A 164 10.92 1.12 29.54
N SER A 165 11.90 2.00 29.40
CA SER A 165 12.62 2.66 30.50
C SER A 165 13.22 3.97 29.98
N SER A 166 12.68 5.10 30.44
CA SER A 166 13.36 6.39 30.34
C SER A 166 14.72 6.32 31.07
N PRO A 167 15.75 7.03 30.58
CA PRO A 167 16.45 7.89 31.50
C PRO A 167 16.69 9.31 30.97
N SER A 168 16.59 10.20 31.95
CA SER A 168 16.90 11.60 32.03
C SER A 168 18.30 12.03 31.54
N LEU A 169 18.30 13.22 30.93
CA LEU A 169 19.24 14.34 31.10
C LEU A 169 20.75 14.03 31.18
N GLY A 170 21.46 14.47 30.13
CA GLY A 170 22.85 14.88 30.18
C GLY A 170 23.04 16.09 29.26
N ASN A 171 23.13 17.28 29.85
CA ASN A 171 23.62 18.48 29.18
C ASN A 171 25.11 18.28 28.88
N ASP A 172 25.55 18.72 27.69
CA ASP A 172 26.80 19.46 27.60
C ASP A 172 26.76 20.44 26.43
N SER A 173 27.03 21.69 26.80
CA SER A 173 27.15 22.84 25.91
C SER A 173 28.62 23.08 25.63
N SER A 174 28.95 23.43 24.39
CA SER A 174 30.06 24.29 23.89
C SER A 174 30.45 23.77 22.50
N GLY A 175 30.47 24.52 21.39
CA GLY A 175 30.30 25.93 21.12
C GLY A 175 31.01 26.22 19.80
N ALA A 176 30.37 27.00 18.91
CA ALA A 176 30.91 27.78 17.77
C ALA A 176 31.75 27.02 16.70
N ASP A 177 31.56 27.17 15.39
CA ASP A 177 31.54 28.44 14.66
C ASP A 177 30.82 28.35 13.32
N ARG A 178 30.49 29.56 12.85
CA ARG A 178 29.64 29.94 11.72
C ARG A 178 30.51 30.12 10.47
N GLU A 179 30.08 29.60 9.32
CA GLU A 179 30.45 30.22 8.03
C GLU A 179 29.30 30.13 7.02
N ARG A 180 29.08 31.25 6.33
CA ARG A 180 27.89 31.62 5.58
C ARG A 180 27.98 31.16 4.11
N LYS A 181 26.86 30.57 3.65
CA LYS A 181 26.41 30.38 2.26
C LYS A 181 26.89 31.45 1.25
N PRO A 182 27.31 31.01 0.05
CA PRO A 182 26.95 31.69 -1.19
C PRO A 182 25.76 30.99 -1.84
N GLN A 183 24.79 31.80 -2.21
CA GLN A 183 23.60 31.46 -2.95
C GLN A 183 23.89 31.72 -4.43
N LEU A 184 23.35 30.87 -5.31
CA LEU A 184 23.08 31.09 -6.75
C LEU A 184 23.84 30.15 -7.70
N ALA A 185 23.12 29.12 -8.15
CA ALA A 185 22.89 28.93 -9.57
C ALA A 185 21.43 28.48 -9.72
N ALA A 186 20.58 29.40 -10.17
CA ALA A 186 19.26 29.08 -10.67
C ALA A 186 19.45 28.18 -11.89
N GLN A 187 18.96 26.94 -11.81
CA GLN A 187 18.83 26.12 -13.02
C GLN A 187 17.69 26.72 -13.86
N PRO A 188 17.86 26.80 -15.19
CA PRO A 188 16.87 27.40 -16.05
C PRO A 188 15.54 26.65 -15.93
N GLU A 189 14.48 27.42 -15.72
CA GLU A 189 13.10 26.99 -15.95
C GLU A 189 13.03 26.49 -17.39
N ASN A 190 12.91 25.18 -17.56
CA ASN A 190 12.71 24.57 -18.86
C ASN A 190 11.27 24.90 -19.31
N PRO A 191 11.07 25.76 -20.33
CA PRO A 191 9.74 26.07 -20.80
C PRO A 191 9.21 24.86 -21.57
N GLN A 192 7.96 24.48 -21.29
CA GLN A 192 7.22 23.40 -21.94
C GLN A 192 7.60 21.98 -21.46
N GLN A 193 7.13 21.59 -20.27
CA GLN A 193 6.69 20.20 -20.10
C GLN A 193 5.18 20.18 -20.30
N PRO A 194 4.68 19.79 -21.49
CA PRO A 194 3.26 19.64 -21.69
C PRO A 194 2.75 18.60 -20.69
N ASN A 195 1.80 19.04 -19.88
CA ASN A 195 0.85 18.27 -19.09
C ASN A 195 0.30 17.12 -19.94
N ASN A 196 1.02 15.99 -19.93
CA ASN A 196 0.67 14.82 -20.70
C ASN A 196 0.28 13.69 -19.76
N TRP A 197 -0.93 13.84 -19.23
CA TRP A 197 -1.66 12.83 -18.46
C TRP A 197 -2.16 11.65 -19.33
N LEU A 198 -1.59 11.44 -20.52
CA LEU A 198 -2.11 10.52 -21.56
C LEU A 198 -1.09 9.47 -22.06
N TRP A 199 -0.16 9.00 -21.22
CA TRP A 199 0.75 7.90 -21.60
C TRP A 199 0.57 6.61 -20.77
N PHE A 200 -0.65 6.29 -20.36
CA PHE A 200 -1.01 4.88 -20.18
C PHE A 200 -1.37 4.32 -21.58
N PRO A 201 -0.72 3.23 -22.05
CA PRO A 201 -0.94 2.71 -23.41
C PRO A 201 -2.30 1.96 -23.57
N PHE A 202 -3.27 2.21 -22.69
CA PHE A 202 -4.54 1.47 -22.62
C PHE A 202 -5.77 2.29 -23.04
N SER A 203 -5.61 3.27 -23.93
CA SER A 203 -6.76 3.89 -24.62
C SER A 203 -7.33 3.04 -25.76
N HIS A 204 -6.78 1.84 -25.99
CA HIS A 204 -7.36 0.87 -26.91
C HIS A 204 -7.97 -0.27 -26.10
N ALA A 205 -9.28 -0.41 -26.21
CA ALA A 205 -10.01 -1.61 -25.85
C ALA A 205 -9.21 -2.84 -26.32
N PHE A 206 -8.90 -3.74 -25.40
CA PHE A 206 -8.36 -5.05 -25.76
C PHE A 206 -9.28 -5.66 -26.83
N PRO A 207 -8.76 -6.02 -28.02
CA PRO A 207 -9.60 -6.71 -28.99
C PRO A 207 -9.97 -8.05 -28.37
N THR A 208 -11.25 -8.21 -28.08
CA THR A 208 -11.88 -9.49 -27.75
C THR A 208 -11.77 -10.39 -28.97
N GLY A 209 -10.70 -11.19 -29.04
CA GLY A 209 -10.61 -12.22 -30.07
C GLY A 209 -9.21 -12.69 -30.38
N TRP A 210 -8.68 -13.59 -29.56
CA TRP A 210 -7.79 -14.66 -30.03
C TRP A 210 -8.10 -15.93 -29.21
N LEU A 211 -9.20 -16.58 -29.60
CA LEU A 211 -9.31 -18.04 -29.60
C LEU A 211 -8.71 -18.53 -30.93
N PHE A 212 -8.14 -19.75 -30.93
CA PHE A 212 -7.46 -20.44 -32.04
C PHE A 212 -6.08 -19.82 -32.36
N PHE A 213 -4.93 -20.41 -32.05
CA PHE A 213 -4.45 -21.79 -32.06
C PHE A 213 -3.36 -22.03 -31.01
#